data_AF-A0A952EXT9-F1
#
_entry.id   AF-A0A952EXT9-F1
#
_cell.length_a   1.000
_cell.length_b   1.000
_cell.length_c   1.000
_cell.angle_alpha   90.00
_cell.angle_beta   90.00
_cell.angle_gamma   90.00
#
_symmetry.space_group_name_H-M   'P 1'
#
loop_
_entity.id
_entity.type
_entity.pdbx_description
1 polymer ?
#
loop_
_entity_poly.entity_id
_entity_poly.type
_entity_poly.pdbx_seq_one_letter_code
_entity_poly.pdbx_strand_id
1 'polypeptide(L)'
;LRLLVDDEPFDVRYGELHEHERVLDMRAGTLTRHACWSSPAGKRIRLRTTRLVSLAQRGVAAIEYVVEAVDEFVRVTVQSELVANEDVPQPSADPRVAAVLRTPLEAVQHDAGSHSALLVHRTRASRLMMAAAMDHAIDVPGRVEVNTDAGEDWARTTVICGLRPEQKLRIVKFLAYGWSSLRSRPALRDQVLGAVAGAKYCGWVGLLEAQRDYLDDFWDCADVDVDGDPDCQQAVRFGLFHVLQASARAERRAIPGKGLTGTGYDGHTFWDTEGFVLPVLTYTAPHAAADALRWRASTLDLARERAGELDLAGAAFPWRTIRGQECSAYWPAGTAAWHINADIAMAFERYRVVTGDESLEADCGLTVLVETARLWMSLGHHDRHGVWHLDGVTG
;
A
#
# COMPACT_ATOMS: atom_id res chain seq x y z
N LEU A 1 -8.42 -11.79 11.08
CA LEU A 1 -8.85 -12.23 12.43
C LEU A 1 -10.35 -12.42 12.37
N ARG A 2 -10.82 -13.65 12.51
CA ARG A 2 -12.24 -14.01 12.61
C ARG A 2 -12.50 -14.40 14.07
N LEU A 3 -13.60 -13.94 14.64
CA LEU A 3 -13.99 -14.21 16.02
C LEU A 3 -15.25 -15.07 16.01
N LEU A 4 -15.25 -16.12 16.82
CA LEU A 4 -16.42 -16.91 17.15
C LEU A 4 -16.65 -16.83 18.67
N VAL A 5 -17.92 -16.66 19.06
CA VAL A 5 -18.38 -16.63 20.45
C VAL A 5 -19.38 -17.78 20.63
N ASP A 6 -19.01 -18.80 21.40
CA ASP A 6 -19.78 -20.04 21.53
C ASP A 6 -20.20 -20.63 20.16
N ASP A 7 -19.26 -20.67 19.22
CA ASP A 7 -19.41 -21.14 17.83
C ASP A 7 -20.16 -20.20 16.87
N GLU A 8 -20.67 -19.07 17.36
CA GLU A 8 -21.32 -18.04 16.52
C GLU A 8 -20.31 -17.02 15.99
N PRO A 9 -20.19 -16.81 14.66
CA PRO A 9 -19.25 -15.85 14.11
C PRO A 9 -19.69 -14.41 14.39
N PHE A 10 -18.74 -13.59 14.85
CA PHE A 10 -18.94 -12.16 14.90
C PHE A 10 -19.02 -11.59 13.47
N ASP A 11 -20.20 -11.08 13.12
CA ASP A 11 -20.47 -10.37 11.88
C ASP A 11 -21.39 -9.19 12.20
N VAL A 12 -21.14 -8.01 11.65
CA VAL A 12 -22.00 -6.83 11.90
C VAL A 12 -23.39 -6.94 11.27
N ARG A 13 -23.57 -7.90 10.37
CA ARG A 13 -24.84 -8.15 9.67
C ARG A 13 -25.69 -9.20 10.37
N TYR A 14 -25.12 -9.97 11.30
CA TYR A 14 -25.80 -11.07 12.00
C TYR A 14 -25.63 -10.92 13.52
N GLY A 15 -26.64 -11.30 14.31
CA GLY A 15 -26.68 -10.98 15.73
C GLY A 15 -27.17 -9.55 15.99
N GLU A 16 -27.00 -9.06 17.22
CA GLU A 16 -27.47 -7.74 17.64
C GLU A 16 -26.29 -6.80 17.90
N LEU A 17 -26.18 -5.74 17.10
CA LEU A 17 -25.13 -4.72 17.22
C LEU A 17 -25.65 -3.55 18.07
N HIS A 18 -25.19 -3.47 19.31
CA HIS A 18 -25.60 -2.43 20.27
C HIS A 18 -24.87 -1.11 20.02
N GLU A 19 -23.60 -1.20 19.63
CA GLU A 19 -22.74 -0.05 19.35
C GLU A 19 -21.72 -0.43 18.28
N HIS A 20 -21.44 0.48 17.35
CA HIS A 20 -20.37 0.30 16.37
C HIS A 20 -19.78 1.63 15.93
N GLU A 21 -18.47 1.77 16.11
CA GLU A 21 -17.71 2.93 15.67
C GLU A 21 -16.45 2.47 14.93
N ARG A 22 -16.05 3.26 13.92
CA ARG A 22 -14.77 3.10 13.24
C ARG A 22 -14.14 4.47 13.00
N VAL A 23 -12.95 4.67 13.54
CA VAL A 23 -12.23 5.95 13.50
C VAL A 23 -10.88 5.76 12.80
N LEU A 24 -10.64 6.57 11.77
CA LEU A 24 -9.32 6.76 11.19
C LEU A 24 -8.67 7.97 11.87
N ASP A 25 -7.69 7.72 12.72
CA ASP A 25 -6.91 8.78 13.32
C ASP A 25 -5.73 9.12 12.39
N MET A 26 -5.86 10.22 11.66
CA MET A 26 -4.85 10.69 10.70
C MET A 26 -3.59 11.23 11.38
N ARG A 27 -3.69 11.60 12.66
CA ARG A 27 -2.56 12.10 13.44
C ARG A 27 -1.76 10.94 14.06
N ALA A 28 -2.43 9.86 14.45
CA ALA A 28 -1.78 8.65 14.97
C ALA A 28 -1.47 7.60 13.89
N GLY A 29 -2.07 7.70 12.69
CA GLY A 29 -1.88 6.72 11.62
C GLY A 29 -2.53 5.37 11.90
N THR A 30 -3.63 5.37 12.67
CA THR A 30 -4.29 4.14 13.10
C THR A 30 -5.74 4.10 12.66
N LEU A 31 -6.24 2.88 12.40
CA LEU A 31 -7.65 2.63 12.25
C LEU A 31 -8.15 1.83 13.45
N THR A 32 -9.03 2.45 14.23
CA THR A 32 -9.65 1.83 15.39
C THR A 32 -11.10 1.49 15.11
N ARG A 33 -11.57 0.39 15.68
CA ARG A 33 -12.96 -0.03 15.67
C ARG A 33 -13.38 -0.47 17.05
N HIS A 34 -14.55 -0.02 17.48
CA HIS A 34 -15.24 -0.44 18.68
C HIS A 34 -16.57 -1.07 18.28
N ALA A 35 -16.91 -2.20 18.89
CA ALA A 35 -18.22 -2.82 18.70
C ALA A 35 -18.70 -3.47 20.01
N CYS A 36 -19.95 -3.22 20.38
CA CYS A 36 -20.67 -4.00 21.38
C CYS A 36 -21.69 -4.87 20.64
N TRP A 37 -21.58 -6.18 20.78
CA TRP A 37 -22.35 -7.12 19.97
C TRP A 37 -22.81 -8.29 20.82
N SER A 38 -24.06 -8.69 20.62
CA SER A 38 -24.60 -9.95 21.14
C SER A 38 -24.71 -10.97 20.00
N SER A 39 -24.22 -12.18 20.25
CA SER A 39 -24.40 -13.29 19.33
C SER A 39 -25.88 -13.66 19.18
N PRO A 40 -26.27 -14.39 18.13
CA PRO A 40 -27.62 -14.94 17.99
C PRO A 40 -28.08 -15.76 19.20
N ALA A 41 -27.14 -16.38 19.93
CA ALA A 41 -27.38 -17.11 21.17
C ALA A 41 -27.46 -16.22 22.43
N GLY A 42 -27.41 -14.89 22.26
CA GLY A 42 -27.55 -13.90 23.34
C GLY A 42 -26.25 -13.56 24.08
N LYS A 43 -25.09 -14.08 23.66
CA LYS A 43 -23.81 -13.83 24.34
C LYS A 43 -23.24 -12.48 23.96
N ARG A 44 -23.12 -11.58 24.93
CA ARG A 44 -22.62 -10.22 24.71
C ARG A 44 -21.11 -10.11 24.92
N ILE A 45 -20.44 -9.50 23.94
CA ILE A 45 -19.01 -9.16 23.99
C ILE A 45 -18.79 -7.70 23.61
N ARG A 46 -17.66 -7.13 24.07
CA ARG A 46 -17.07 -5.91 23.52
C ARG A 46 -15.83 -6.27 22.71
N LEU A 47 -15.77 -5.75 21.49
CA LEU A 47 -14.64 -5.90 20.59
C LEU A 47 -13.99 -4.53 20.37
N ARG A 48 -12.68 -4.45 20.63
CA ARG A 48 -11.85 -3.32 20.20
C ARG A 48 -10.74 -3.82 19.29
N THR A 49 -10.60 -3.21 18.13
CA THR A 49 -9.48 -3.49 17.23
C THR A 49 -8.78 -2.20 16.83
N THR A 50 -7.46 -2.14 16.96
CA THR A 50 -6.65 -1.05 16.43
C THR A 50 -5.62 -1.63 15.47
N ARG A 51 -5.45 -1.04 14.29
CA ARG A 51 -4.46 -1.49 13.31
C ARG A 51 -3.64 -0.36 12.73
N LEU A 52 -2.40 -0.66 12.38
CA LEU A 52 -1.46 0.24 11.71
C LEU A 52 -0.63 -0.50 10.65
N VAL A 53 -0.22 0.23 9.62
CA VAL A 53 0.87 -0.15 8.71
C VAL A 53 2.00 0.83 8.99
N SER A 54 3.17 0.32 9.38
CA SER A 54 4.21 1.17 9.98
C SER A 54 4.86 2.09 8.95
N LEU A 55 4.79 3.41 9.19
CA LEU A 55 5.57 4.39 8.42
C LEU A 55 7.05 4.43 8.86
N ALA A 56 7.40 3.90 10.03
CA ALA A 56 8.79 3.75 10.49
C ALA A 56 9.42 2.45 9.96
N GLN A 57 8.71 1.32 10.06
CA GLN A 57 9.18 -0.01 9.65
C GLN A 57 8.45 -0.49 8.39
N ARG A 58 8.99 -0.19 7.20
CA ARG A 58 8.35 -0.40 5.88
C ARG A 58 7.53 -1.68 5.70
N GLY A 59 8.12 -2.81 6.08
CA GLY A 59 7.55 -4.13 5.82
C GLY A 59 6.49 -4.53 6.84
N VAL A 60 6.31 -3.77 7.91
CA VAL A 60 5.60 -4.18 9.13
C VAL A 60 4.19 -3.59 9.18
N ALA A 61 3.25 -4.42 9.58
CA ALA A 61 1.93 -4.00 10.04
C ALA A 61 1.62 -4.68 11.38
N ALA A 62 0.71 -4.09 12.16
CA ALA A 62 0.29 -4.67 13.42
C ALA A 62 -1.20 -4.45 13.66
N ILE A 63 -1.82 -5.41 14.36
CA ILE A 63 -3.22 -5.36 14.76
C ILE A 63 -3.30 -5.74 16.23
N GLU A 64 -3.81 -4.83 17.07
CA GLU A 64 -4.28 -5.17 18.40
C GLU A 64 -5.77 -5.53 18.33
N TYR A 65 -6.12 -6.67 18.91
CA TYR A 65 -7.45 -7.25 18.90
C TYR A 65 -7.82 -7.65 20.32
N VAL A 66 -8.81 -6.96 20.91
CA VAL A 66 -9.24 -7.17 22.29
C VAL A 66 -10.71 -7.57 22.33
N VAL A 67 -10.98 -8.73 22.90
CA VAL A 67 -12.33 -9.25 23.13
C VAL A 67 -12.58 -9.31 24.62
N GLU A 68 -13.67 -8.73 25.07
CA GLU A 68 -14.09 -8.70 26.48
C GLU A 68 -15.48 -9.33 26.60
N ALA A 69 -15.64 -10.24 27.57
CA ALA A 69 -16.95 -10.78 27.93
C ALA A 69 -17.70 -9.79 28.82
N VAL A 70 -18.98 -9.53 28.54
CA VAL A 70 -19.74 -8.51 29.27
C VAL A 70 -20.54 -9.11 30.41
N ASP A 71 -21.54 -9.92 30.09
CA ASP A 71 -22.58 -10.29 31.07
C ASP A 71 -22.31 -11.64 31.75
N GLU A 72 -21.72 -12.59 31.01
CA GLU A 72 -21.54 -13.97 31.49
C GLU A 72 -20.28 -14.63 30.88
N PHE A 73 -20.08 -15.91 31.21
CA PHE A 73 -19.00 -16.69 30.64
C PHE A 73 -19.23 -16.93 29.14
N VAL A 74 -18.17 -16.77 28.35
CA VAL A 74 -18.16 -17.05 26.91
C VAL A 74 -16.93 -17.84 26.52
N ARG A 75 -17.08 -18.80 25.61
CA ARG A 75 -15.95 -19.43 24.91
C ARG A 75 -15.65 -18.62 23.65
N VAL A 76 -14.43 -18.13 23.56
CA VAL A 76 -13.96 -17.32 22.44
C VAL A 76 -12.95 -18.13 21.62
N THR A 77 -13.18 -18.18 20.31
CA THR A 77 -12.24 -18.71 19.33
C THR A 77 -11.86 -17.60 18.36
N VAL A 78 -10.58 -17.23 18.31
CA VAL A 78 -10.04 -16.26 17.35
C VAL A 78 -9.17 -16.97 16.33
N GLN A 79 -9.50 -16.84 15.05
CA GLN A 79 -8.71 -17.36 13.93
C GLN A 79 -7.98 -16.22 13.24
N SER A 80 -6.66 -16.24 13.32
CA SER A 80 -5.77 -15.30 12.64
C SER A 80 -5.17 -15.95 11.41
N GLU A 81 -5.42 -15.38 10.23
CA GLU A 81 -5.03 -16.02 8.96
C GLU A 81 -4.05 -15.15 8.16
N LEU A 82 -3.21 -15.83 7.37
CA LEU A 82 -2.61 -15.34 6.13
C LEU A 82 -3.21 -16.17 5.01
N VAL A 83 -3.71 -15.53 3.96
CA VAL A 83 -4.32 -16.23 2.83
C VAL A 83 -3.76 -15.63 1.54
N ALA A 84 -3.43 -16.50 0.60
CA ALA A 84 -3.05 -16.19 -0.76
C ALA A 84 -4.08 -16.80 -1.71
N ASN A 85 -4.17 -16.29 -2.94
CA ASN A 85 -5.03 -16.84 -3.99
C ASN A 85 -6.53 -16.96 -3.59
N GLU A 86 -7.05 -16.04 -2.78
CA GLU A 86 -8.49 -16.02 -2.46
C GLU A 86 -9.36 -15.88 -3.71
N ASP A 87 -10.56 -16.46 -3.66
CA ASP A 87 -11.53 -16.37 -4.74
C ASP A 87 -11.94 -14.91 -4.96
N VAL A 88 -11.71 -14.44 -6.18
CA VAL A 88 -12.06 -13.10 -6.64
C VAL A 88 -13.37 -13.14 -7.44
N PRO A 89 -14.17 -12.06 -7.44
CA PRO A 89 -15.37 -11.94 -8.27
C PRO A 89 -15.10 -12.19 -9.76
N GLN A 90 -16.14 -12.55 -10.51
CA GLN A 90 -16.05 -12.82 -11.95
C GLN A 90 -15.44 -11.64 -12.72
N PRO A 91 -14.54 -11.89 -13.69
CA PRO A 91 -13.95 -10.83 -14.52
C PRO A 91 -15.02 -10.09 -15.33
N SER A 92 -14.83 -8.79 -15.51
CA SER A 92 -15.58 -8.00 -16.50
C SER A 92 -14.99 -8.19 -17.89
N ALA A 93 -15.83 -8.15 -18.93
CA ALA A 93 -15.39 -8.11 -20.33
C ALA A 93 -14.90 -6.72 -20.77
N ASP A 94 -15.10 -5.67 -19.96
CA ASP A 94 -14.65 -4.31 -20.26
C ASP A 94 -13.14 -4.17 -19.99
N PRO A 95 -12.29 -3.89 -21.01
CA PRO A 95 -10.84 -3.79 -20.87
C PRO A 95 -10.36 -2.59 -20.04
N ARG A 96 -11.28 -1.72 -19.61
CA ARG A 96 -11.01 -0.58 -18.71
C ARG A 96 -11.17 -0.96 -17.23
N VAL A 97 -11.83 -2.07 -16.94
CA VAL A 97 -11.97 -2.59 -15.59
C VAL A 97 -10.69 -3.31 -15.19
N ALA A 98 -10.35 -3.23 -13.90
CA ALA A 98 -9.15 -3.86 -13.36
C ALA A 98 -9.05 -5.34 -13.74
N ALA A 99 -7.85 -5.78 -14.10
CA ALA A 99 -7.55 -7.15 -14.44
C ALA A 99 -7.77 -8.08 -13.24
N VAL A 100 -8.65 -9.07 -13.41
CA VAL A 100 -8.86 -10.12 -12.41
C VAL A 100 -7.84 -11.24 -12.64
N LEU A 101 -6.81 -11.27 -11.81
CA LEU A 101 -5.80 -12.34 -11.85
C LEU A 101 -6.30 -13.56 -11.06
N ARG A 102 -6.57 -14.66 -11.76
CA ARG A 102 -6.93 -15.94 -11.12
C ARG A 102 -5.67 -16.65 -10.64
N THR A 103 -5.62 -16.96 -9.34
CA THR A 103 -4.51 -17.68 -8.68
C THR A 103 -3.11 -17.24 -9.11
N PRO A 104 -2.77 -15.93 -9.02
CA PRO A 104 -1.53 -15.36 -9.57
C PRO A 104 -0.25 -15.86 -8.90
N LEU A 105 -0.38 -16.48 -7.72
CA LEU A 105 0.73 -16.93 -6.90
C LEU A 105 0.89 -18.45 -6.99
N GLU A 106 2.14 -18.88 -7.08
CA GLU A 106 2.61 -20.24 -6.96
C GLU A 106 3.25 -20.38 -5.58
N ALA A 107 2.75 -21.30 -4.75
CA ALA A 107 3.33 -21.56 -3.44
C ALA A 107 4.75 -22.12 -3.59
N VAL A 108 5.67 -21.61 -2.78
CA VAL A 108 7.09 -22.00 -2.80
C VAL A 108 7.50 -22.63 -1.46
N GLN A 109 7.04 -22.07 -0.35
CA GLN A 109 7.33 -22.56 0.99
C GLN A 109 6.26 -22.06 1.94
N HIS A 110 5.93 -22.88 2.93
CA HIS A 110 5.13 -22.51 4.08
C HIS A 110 5.74 -23.13 5.33
N ASP A 111 5.78 -22.36 6.42
CA ASP A 111 6.25 -22.85 7.72
C ASP A 111 5.27 -22.41 8.81
N ALA A 112 5.13 -23.24 9.84
CA ALA A 112 4.41 -22.93 11.06
C ALA A 112 5.31 -23.15 12.27
N GLY A 113 5.29 -22.20 13.21
CA GLY A 113 5.86 -22.30 14.54
C GLY A 113 4.77 -22.34 15.60
N SER A 114 5.10 -22.12 16.88
CA SER A 114 4.11 -22.17 17.96
C SER A 114 2.98 -21.14 17.77
N HIS A 115 3.34 -19.86 17.57
CA HIS A 115 2.38 -18.75 17.38
C HIS A 115 2.63 -17.97 16.08
N SER A 116 3.49 -18.50 15.21
CA SER A 116 3.98 -17.80 14.03
C SER A 116 3.80 -18.63 12.78
N ALA A 117 3.64 -17.97 11.64
CA ALA A 117 3.62 -18.65 10.35
C ALA A 117 4.28 -17.80 9.27
N LEU A 118 4.75 -18.47 8.22
CA LEU A 118 5.36 -17.88 7.04
C LEU A 118 4.70 -18.50 5.80
N LEU A 119 4.39 -17.66 4.81
CA LEU A 119 4.09 -18.04 3.45
C LEU A 119 5.09 -17.39 2.50
N VAL A 120 5.65 -18.16 1.57
CA VAL A 120 6.50 -17.68 0.49
C VAL A 120 5.89 -18.13 -0.83
N HIS A 121 5.70 -17.15 -1.71
CA HIS A 121 5.07 -17.33 -3.01
C HIS A 121 5.92 -16.74 -4.12
N ARG A 122 5.67 -17.22 -5.34
CA ARG A 122 6.23 -16.67 -6.57
C ARG A 122 5.10 -16.31 -7.51
N THR A 123 5.15 -15.14 -8.11
CA THR A 123 4.20 -14.74 -9.15
C THR A 123 4.39 -15.62 -10.39
N ARG A 124 3.29 -16.10 -10.98
CA ARG A 124 3.35 -17.04 -12.13
C ARG A 124 3.99 -16.43 -13.37
N ALA A 125 3.63 -15.19 -13.69
CA ALA A 125 4.09 -14.51 -14.90
C ALA A 125 5.48 -13.88 -14.73
N SER A 126 5.64 -12.96 -13.76
CA SER A 126 6.87 -12.18 -13.61
C SER A 126 7.95 -12.88 -12.78
N ARG A 127 7.64 -14.02 -12.16
CA ARG A 127 8.54 -14.81 -11.30
C ARG A 127 9.11 -14.05 -10.10
N LEU A 128 8.55 -12.88 -9.77
CA LEU A 128 8.85 -12.16 -8.54
C LEU A 128 8.50 -13.01 -7.33
N MET A 129 9.40 -13.03 -6.36
CA MET A 129 9.19 -13.72 -5.10
C MET A 129 8.64 -12.76 -4.05
N MET A 130 7.70 -13.24 -3.24
CA MET A 130 7.15 -12.52 -2.10
C MET A 130 7.04 -13.44 -0.89
N ALA A 131 7.14 -12.85 0.29
CA ALA A 131 6.97 -13.55 1.56
C ALA A 131 6.09 -12.71 2.49
N ALA A 132 5.25 -13.39 3.25
CA ALA A 132 4.42 -12.83 4.30
C ALA A 132 4.59 -13.68 5.56
N ALA A 133 4.86 -13.06 6.69
CA ALA A 133 4.92 -13.75 7.98
C ALA A 133 4.04 -13.07 9.01
N MET A 134 3.59 -13.86 9.99
CA MET A 134 2.89 -13.38 11.16
C MET A 134 3.43 -14.02 12.44
N ASP A 135 3.33 -13.30 13.55
CA ASP A 135 3.55 -13.81 14.92
C ASP A 135 2.56 -13.09 15.86
N HIS A 136 2.28 -13.69 17.01
CA HIS A 136 1.28 -13.22 17.95
C HIS A 136 1.82 -13.10 19.37
N ALA A 137 1.52 -11.99 20.03
CA ALA A 137 1.55 -11.89 21.48
C ALA A 137 0.13 -12.02 22.02
N ILE A 138 -0.09 -12.99 22.89
CA ILE A 138 -1.43 -13.35 23.40
C ILE A 138 -1.40 -13.19 24.91
N ASP A 139 -2.36 -12.42 25.42
CA ASP A 139 -2.55 -12.16 26.85
C ASP A 139 -4.02 -12.41 27.20
N VAL A 140 -4.24 -13.30 28.17
CA VAL A 140 -5.58 -13.69 28.61
C VAL A 140 -5.49 -14.30 30.01
N PRO A 141 -6.42 -14.00 30.92
CA PRO A 141 -6.47 -14.66 32.21
C PRO A 141 -6.91 -16.13 32.07
N GLY A 142 -6.16 -17.04 32.68
CA GLY A 142 -6.52 -18.46 32.76
C GLY A 142 -5.98 -19.31 31.61
N ARG A 143 -6.70 -20.39 31.27
CA ARG A 143 -6.27 -21.36 30.26
C ARG A 143 -6.53 -20.82 28.85
N VAL A 144 -5.51 -20.93 28.00
CA VAL A 144 -5.58 -20.67 26.57
C VAL A 144 -4.98 -21.83 25.80
N GLU A 145 -5.61 -22.18 24.69
CA GLU A 145 -5.06 -23.11 23.70
C GLU A 145 -4.73 -22.34 22.43
N VAL A 146 -3.53 -22.57 21.91
CA VAL A 146 -3.06 -21.94 20.68
C VAL A 146 -2.53 -23.03 19.77
N ASN A 147 -3.07 -23.08 18.55
CA ASN A 147 -2.57 -23.97 17.51
C ASN A 147 -2.26 -23.16 16.26
N THR A 148 -1.14 -23.43 15.61
CA THR A 148 -0.79 -22.82 14.32
C THR A 148 -0.55 -23.90 13.28
N ASP A 149 -1.23 -23.76 12.14
CA ASP A 149 -1.16 -24.65 10.99
C ASP A 149 -0.92 -23.82 9.72
N ALA A 150 -0.20 -24.40 8.75
CA ALA A 150 0.07 -23.76 7.46
C ALA A 150 0.02 -24.78 6.33
N GLY A 151 -0.40 -24.32 5.15
CA GLY A 151 -0.38 -25.02 3.89
C GLY A 151 0.09 -24.10 2.77
N GLU A 152 -0.09 -24.53 1.53
CA GLU A 152 0.45 -23.84 0.35
C GLU A 152 0.02 -22.37 0.23
N ASP A 153 -1.28 -22.11 0.37
CA ASP A 153 -1.88 -20.78 0.15
C ASP A 153 -2.54 -20.20 1.40
N TRP A 154 -2.34 -20.83 2.56
CA TRP A 154 -2.95 -20.37 3.80
C TRP A 154 -2.08 -20.71 5.01
N ALA A 155 -2.14 -19.86 6.03
CA ALA A 155 -1.66 -20.16 7.36
C ALA A 155 -2.63 -19.61 8.38
N ARG A 156 -2.83 -20.32 9.50
CA ARG A 156 -3.81 -19.99 10.52
C ARG A 156 -3.26 -20.24 11.91
N THR A 157 -3.39 -19.25 12.77
CA THR A 157 -3.25 -19.40 14.23
C THR A 157 -4.64 -19.33 14.85
N THR A 158 -5.04 -20.38 15.54
CA THR A 158 -6.31 -20.48 16.28
C THR A 158 -6.04 -20.32 17.76
N VAL A 159 -6.71 -19.36 18.40
CA VAL A 159 -6.63 -19.08 19.84
C VAL A 159 -7.99 -19.36 20.47
N ILE A 160 -8.04 -20.29 21.43
CA ILE A 160 -9.26 -20.69 22.14
C ILE A 160 -9.10 -20.41 23.64
N CYS A 161 -10.05 -19.71 24.23
CA CYS A 161 -10.08 -19.47 25.67
C CYS A 161 -11.51 -19.29 26.18
N GLY A 162 -11.69 -19.40 27.49
CA GLY A 162 -12.91 -19.02 28.18
C GLY A 162 -12.72 -17.69 28.89
N LEU A 163 -13.67 -16.77 28.73
CA LEU A 163 -13.66 -15.47 29.39
C LEU A 163 -14.86 -15.38 30.34
N ARG A 164 -14.61 -15.06 31.61
CA ARG A 164 -15.65 -14.63 32.57
C ARG A 164 -15.98 -13.15 32.35
N PRO A 165 -17.10 -12.64 32.90
CA PRO A 165 -17.41 -11.21 32.85
C PRO A 165 -16.20 -10.34 33.18
N GLU A 166 -16.00 -9.28 32.38
CA GLU A 166 -14.91 -8.30 32.47
C GLU A 166 -13.51 -8.82 32.11
N GLN A 167 -13.33 -10.13 31.92
CA GLN A 167 -12.07 -10.69 31.44
C GLN A 167 -11.87 -10.42 29.95
N LYS A 168 -10.61 -10.23 29.57
CA LYS A 168 -10.21 -9.82 28.23
C LYS A 168 -9.23 -10.82 27.63
N LEU A 169 -9.49 -11.22 26.39
CA LEU A 169 -8.48 -11.78 25.50
C LEU A 169 -7.88 -10.61 24.71
N ARG A 170 -6.56 -10.44 24.81
CA ARG A 170 -5.79 -9.49 24.01
C ARG A 170 -4.83 -10.24 23.11
N ILE A 171 -4.92 -9.97 21.81
CA ILE A 171 -4.00 -10.50 20.80
C ILE A 171 -3.37 -9.32 20.08
N VAL A 172 -2.04 -9.27 20.06
CA VAL A 172 -1.30 -8.41 19.12
C VAL A 172 -0.76 -9.29 18.02
N LYS A 173 -1.27 -9.11 16.81
CA LYS A 173 -0.77 -9.74 15.59
C LYS A 173 0.27 -8.83 14.96
N PHE A 174 1.51 -9.31 14.89
CA PHE A 174 2.58 -8.69 14.10
C PHE A 174 2.61 -9.33 12.72
N LEU A 175 2.76 -8.51 11.69
CA LEU A 175 2.81 -8.90 10.29
C LEU A 175 4.06 -8.31 9.66
N ALA A 176 4.70 -9.07 8.77
CA ALA A 176 5.66 -8.48 7.84
C ALA A 176 5.47 -9.02 6.42
N TYR A 177 5.69 -8.14 5.44
CA TYR A 177 5.69 -8.43 4.03
C TYR A 177 7.04 -8.05 3.42
N GLY A 178 7.49 -8.87 2.48
CA GLY A 178 8.68 -8.61 1.68
C GLY A 178 8.52 -9.16 0.28
N TRP A 179 9.21 -8.54 -0.68
CA TRP A 179 9.30 -9.08 -2.03
C TRP A 179 10.67 -8.76 -2.63
N SER A 180 11.07 -9.53 -3.64
CA SER A 180 12.28 -9.25 -4.40
C SER A 180 12.24 -9.86 -5.80
N SER A 181 12.88 -9.16 -6.75
CA SER A 181 13.25 -9.67 -8.07
C SER A 181 14.65 -10.30 -8.10
N LEU A 182 15.47 -10.11 -7.06
CA LEU A 182 16.90 -10.46 -7.06
C LEU A 182 17.30 -11.38 -5.91
N ARG A 183 16.67 -11.24 -4.74
CA ARG A 183 17.04 -12.01 -3.54
C ARG A 183 16.66 -13.47 -3.69
N SER A 184 17.53 -14.34 -3.17
CA SER A 184 17.23 -15.76 -3.02
C SER A 184 16.10 -16.00 -2.03
N ARG A 185 15.45 -17.16 -2.12
CA ARG A 185 14.40 -17.59 -1.18
C ARG A 185 14.81 -17.48 0.29
N PRO A 186 15.97 -18.00 0.73
CA PRO A 186 16.36 -17.90 2.13
C PRO A 186 16.56 -16.44 2.58
N ALA A 187 17.17 -15.60 1.74
CA ALA A 187 17.41 -14.19 2.08
C ALA A 187 16.10 -13.40 2.23
N LEU A 188 15.11 -13.64 1.35
CA LEU A 188 13.80 -13.01 1.45
C LEU A 188 13.04 -13.48 2.70
N ARG A 189 13.07 -14.80 2.97
CA ARG A 189 12.51 -15.38 4.19
C ARG A 189 13.09 -14.71 5.43
N ASP A 190 14.41 -14.69 5.54
CA ASP A 190 15.12 -14.22 6.74
C ASP A 190 14.89 -12.72 6.95
N GLN A 191 14.79 -11.92 5.88
CA GLN A 191 14.38 -10.52 5.97
C GLN A 191 13.00 -10.36 6.60
N VAL A 192 12.01 -11.13 6.13
CA VAL A 192 10.62 -11.00 6.60
C VAL A 192 10.48 -11.51 8.05
N LEU A 193 11.12 -12.64 8.38
CA LEU A 193 11.14 -13.14 9.75
C LEU A 193 11.88 -12.18 10.70
N GLY A 194 12.98 -11.58 10.25
CA GLY A 194 13.70 -10.55 11.01
C GLY A 194 12.84 -9.30 11.26
N ALA A 195 12.04 -8.88 10.28
CA ALA A 195 11.11 -7.75 10.43
C ALA A 195 10.00 -8.06 11.46
N VAL A 196 9.42 -9.27 11.46
CA VAL A 196 8.45 -9.68 12.49
C VAL A 196 9.11 -9.72 13.88
N ALA A 197 10.32 -10.27 13.98
CA ALA A 197 11.06 -10.34 15.24
C ALA A 197 11.37 -8.93 15.79
N GLY A 198 11.78 -8.00 14.92
CA GLY A 198 12.00 -6.60 15.28
C GLY A 198 10.72 -5.90 15.74
N ALA A 199 9.61 -6.09 15.01
CA ALA A 199 8.31 -5.55 15.39
C ALA A 199 7.84 -6.06 16.76
N LYS A 200 8.04 -7.35 17.03
CA LYS A 200 7.72 -7.98 18.32
C LYS A 200 8.60 -7.47 19.46
N TYR A 201 9.89 -7.23 19.19
CA TYR A 201 10.82 -6.63 20.14
C TYR A 201 10.42 -5.19 20.50
N CYS A 202 10.04 -4.36 19.52
CA CYS A 202 9.48 -3.03 19.77
C CYS A 202 8.15 -3.08 20.53
N GLY A 203 7.36 -4.14 20.30
CA GLY A 203 6.05 -4.31 20.91
C GLY A 203 4.99 -3.37 20.33
N TRP A 204 3.74 -3.56 20.77
CA TRP A 204 2.61 -2.76 20.28
C TRP A 204 2.76 -1.27 20.58
N VAL A 205 3.16 -0.92 21.79
CA VAL A 205 3.31 0.47 22.23
C VAL A 205 4.43 1.16 21.45
N GLY A 206 5.60 0.53 21.32
CA GLY A 206 6.70 1.11 20.54
C GLY A 206 6.38 1.28 19.06
N LEU A 207 5.55 0.41 18.46
CA LEU A 207 5.08 0.59 17.09
C LEU A 207 4.11 1.78 16.94
N LEU A 208 3.28 2.05 17.94
CA LEU A 208 2.39 3.21 17.97
C LEU A 208 3.18 4.51 18.14
N GLU A 209 4.14 4.53 19.07
CA GLU A 209 5.01 5.68 19.32
C GLU A 209 5.82 6.03 18.07
N ALA A 210 6.52 5.06 17.47
CA ALA A 210 7.31 5.32 16.25
C ALA A 210 6.46 5.74 15.04
N GLN A 211 5.21 5.27 14.94
CA GLN A 211 4.26 5.74 13.93
C GLN A 211 3.86 7.19 14.21
N ARG A 212 3.60 7.51 15.48
CA ARG A 212 3.17 8.83 15.90
C ARG A 212 4.27 9.86 15.68
N ASP A 213 5.50 9.54 16.06
CA ASP A 213 6.66 10.41 15.85
C ASP A 213 6.82 10.75 14.36
N TYR A 214 6.74 9.75 13.49
CA TYR A 214 6.81 9.96 12.03
C TYR A 214 5.71 10.90 11.52
N LEU A 215 4.49 10.78 12.05
CA LEU A 215 3.36 11.59 11.61
C LEU A 215 3.37 12.98 12.24
N ASP A 216 3.80 13.13 13.48
CA ASP A 216 3.96 14.46 14.09
C ASP A 216 5.02 15.26 13.32
N ASP A 217 6.14 14.65 12.89
CA ASP A 217 7.14 15.27 12.01
C ASP A 217 6.54 15.71 10.66
N PHE A 218 5.68 14.88 10.06
CA PHE A 218 4.99 15.23 8.81
C PHE A 218 3.99 16.37 9.02
N TRP A 219 3.15 16.28 10.04
CA TRP A 219 2.10 17.27 10.29
C TRP A 219 2.66 18.62 10.73
N ASP A 220 3.83 18.66 11.37
CA ASP A 220 4.49 19.92 11.75
C ASP A 220 4.80 20.81 10.54
N CYS A 221 5.14 20.22 9.39
CA CYS A 221 5.47 20.97 8.17
C CYS A 221 4.40 20.94 7.08
N ALA A 222 3.50 19.95 7.09
CA ALA A 222 2.55 19.71 6.01
C ALA A 222 1.10 20.10 6.34
N ASP A 223 0.74 20.31 7.62
CA ASP A 223 -0.63 20.62 7.98
C ASP A 223 -1.10 21.97 7.41
N VAL A 224 -2.37 22.02 7.04
CA VAL A 224 -3.03 23.22 6.53
C VAL A 224 -4.25 23.48 7.39
N ASP A 225 -4.22 24.58 8.14
CA ASP A 225 -5.34 25.02 8.96
C ASP A 225 -6.36 25.77 8.10
N VAL A 226 -7.62 25.33 8.17
CA VAL A 226 -8.74 25.93 7.42
C VAL A 226 -9.71 26.53 8.43
N ASP A 227 -9.67 27.85 8.57
CA ASP A 227 -10.55 28.57 9.49
C ASP A 227 -12.01 28.60 8.99
N GLY A 228 -12.95 28.44 9.91
CA GLY A 228 -14.39 28.59 9.67
C GLY A 228 -15.11 27.40 9.00
N ASP A 229 -14.42 26.34 8.58
CA ASP A 229 -15.05 25.16 7.94
C ASP A 229 -14.41 23.82 8.39
N PRO A 230 -15.01 23.13 9.39
CA PRO A 230 -14.51 21.85 9.88
C PRO A 230 -14.54 20.71 8.85
N ASP A 231 -15.49 20.72 7.91
CA ASP A 231 -15.62 19.68 6.89
C ASP A 231 -14.51 19.83 5.85
N CYS A 232 -14.23 21.08 5.42
CA CYS A 232 -13.08 21.36 4.57
C CYS A 232 -11.75 21.05 5.28
N GLN A 233 -11.61 21.41 6.56
CA GLN A 233 -10.42 21.06 7.34
C GLN A 233 -10.18 19.55 7.37
N GLN A 234 -11.23 18.77 7.60
CA GLN A 234 -11.14 17.31 7.60
C GLN A 234 -10.75 16.79 6.21
N ALA A 235 -11.36 17.31 5.14
CA ALA A 235 -11.10 16.88 3.78
C ALA A 235 -9.64 17.14 3.34
N VAL A 236 -9.08 18.29 3.70
CA VAL A 236 -7.67 18.63 3.40
C VAL A 236 -6.71 17.69 4.11
N ARG A 237 -6.89 17.49 5.43
CA ARG A 237 -6.07 16.53 6.20
C ARG A 237 -6.22 15.12 5.68
N PHE A 238 -7.42 14.71 5.28
CA PHE A 238 -7.65 13.41 4.65
C PHE A 238 -6.88 13.24 3.35
N GLY A 239 -6.89 14.26 2.48
CA GLY A 239 -6.12 14.26 1.23
C GLY A 239 -4.62 14.15 1.48
N LEU A 240 -4.06 14.99 2.36
CA LEU A 240 -2.64 15.01 2.70
C LEU A 240 -2.18 13.67 3.29
N PHE A 241 -2.95 13.12 4.22
CA PHE A 241 -2.66 11.84 4.85
C PHE A 241 -2.60 10.69 3.83
N HIS A 242 -3.54 10.65 2.89
CA HIS A 242 -3.55 9.62 1.85
C HIS A 242 -2.44 9.80 0.80
N VAL A 243 -2.09 11.04 0.45
CA VAL A 243 -0.93 11.34 -0.40
C VAL A 243 0.36 10.84 0.25
N LEU A 244 0.55 11.09 1.56
CA LEU A 244 1.69 10.57 2.32
C LEU A 244 1.71 9.05 2.31
N GLN A 245 0.61 8.38 2.66
CA GLN A 245 0.55 6.92 2.70
C GLN A 245 0.89 6.26 1.36
N ALA A 246 0.46 6.86 0.25
CA ALA A 246 0.70 6.33 -1.09
C ALA A 246 2.16 6.47 -1.55
N SER A 247 2.94 7.38 -0.95
CA SER A 247 4.21 7.84 -1.52
C SER A 247 5.42 7.69 -0.60
N ALA A 248 5.27 7.93 0.70
CA ALA A 248 6.38 8.08 1.63
C ALA A 248 7.30 6.86 1.71
N ARG A 249 6.70 5.66 1.60
CA ARG A 249 7.43 4.37 1.62
C ARG A 249 7.50 3.67 0.27
N ALA A 250 7.23 4.41 -0.82
CA ALA A 250 7.45 3.93 -2.17
C ALA A 250 8.94 3.59 -2.38
N GLU A 251 9.86 4.41 -1.86
CA GLU A 251 11.32 4.20 -1.86
C GLU A 251 11.84 3.78 -3.25
N ARG A 252 11.88 4.74 -4.18
CA ARG A 252 12.26 4.56 -5.59
C ARG A 252 11.38 3.57 -6.35
N ARG A 253 10.08 3.64 -6.10
CA ARG A 253 9.05 2.93 -6.86
C ARG A 253 7.99 3.90 -7.33
N ALA A 254 7.27 3.46 -8.34
CA ALA A 254 6.13 4.16 -8.90
C ALA A 254 5.05 4.42 -7.83
N ILE A 255 4.36 5.56 -7.93
CA ILE A 255 3.17 5.88 -7.14
C ILE A 255 1.95 5.56 -8.02
N PRO A 256 1.16 4.52 -7.72
CA PRO A 256 0.01 4.17 -8.55
C PRO A 256 -1.11 5.20 -8.46
N GLY A 257 -1.93 5.31 -9.52
CA GLY A 257 -3.04 6.27 -9.58
C GLY A 257 -4.16 6.03 -8.53
N LYS A 258 -4.18 4.88 -7.87
CA LYS A 258 -5.05 4.57 -6.71
C LYS A 258 -4.26 4.28 -5.44
N GLY A 259 -2.97 4.66 -5.38
CA GLY A 259 -2.06 4.19 -4.34
C GLY A 259 -2.13 2.66 -4.22
N LEU A 260 -2.27 2.16 -2.99
CA LEU A 260 -2.50 0.74 -2.70
C LEU A 260 -3.86 0.51 -2.03
N THR A 261 -4.88 1.30 -2.38
CA THR A 261 -6.20 1.28 -1.70
C THR A 261 -7.25 0.43 -2.42
N GLY A 262 -6.92 -0.16 -3.57
CA GLY A 262 -7.85 -0.99 -4.34
C GLY A 262 -7.25 -1.45 -5.66
N THR A 263 -8.03 -2.19 -6.44
CA THR A 263 -7.60 -2.78 -7.72
C THR A 263 -7.76 -1.84 -8.92
N GLY A 264 -8.42 -0.68 -8.75
CA GLY A 264 -8.61 0.27 -9.84
C GLY A 264 -7.28 0.69 -10.48
N TYR A 265 -7.25 0.73 -11.81
CA TYR A 265 -6.06 0.98 -12.64
C TYR A 265 -4.90 -0.02 -12.48
N ASP A 266 -5.12 -1.20 -11.89
CA ASP A 266 -4.15 -2.32 -11.85
C ASP A 266 -2.82 -1.99 -11.16
N GLY A 267 -2.79 -0.96 -10.30
CA GLY A 267 -1.55 -0.47 -9.70
C GLY A 267 -0.64 0.27 -10.68
N HIS A 268 -1.16 0.69 -11.85
CA HIS A 268 -0.41 1.47 -12.82
C HIS A 268 -0.18 2.91 -12.33
N THR A 269 0.98 3.43 -12.72
CA THR A 269 1.38 4.83 -12.56
C THR A 269 1.18 5.58 -13.86
N PHE A 270 0.70 6.82 -13.74
CA PHE A 270 0.33 7.72 -14.84
C PHE A 270 1.09 9.04 -14.70
N TRP A 271 0.73 10.03 -15.51
CA TRP A 271 1.11 11.42 -15.31
C TRP A 271 0.53 12.02 -14.01
N ASP A 272 -0.50 11.41 -13.41
CA ASP A 272 -1.10 11.79 -12.12
C ASP A 272 -0.03 12.01 -11.03
N THR A 273 1.03 11.20 -11.05
CA THR A 273 2.14 11.29 -10.11
C THR A 273 2.84 12.65 -10.24
N GLU A 274 3.38 12.99 -11.40
CA GLU A 274 4.13 14.22 -11.64
C GLU A 274 3.23 15.47 -11.71
N GLY A 275 2.02 15.33 -12.24
CA GLY A 275 1.07 16.42 -12.41
C GLY A 275 0.37 16.84 -11.12
N PHE A 276 0.02 15.89 -10.24
CA PHE A 276 -0.82 16.15 -9.06
C PHE A 276 -0.17 15.77 -7.73
N VAL A 277 0.54 14.64 -7.65
CA VAL A 277 1.09 14.13 -6.39
C VAL A 277 2.42 14.82 -6.03
N LEU A 278 3.37 14.84 -6.96
CA LEU A 278 4.68 15.45 -6.77
C LEU A 278 4.63 16.95 -6.46
N PRO A 279 3.72 17.78 -7.02
CA PRO A 279 3.59 19.16 -6.55
C PRO A 279 3.41 19.24 -5.04
N VAL A 280 2.56 18.42 -4.43
CA VAL A 280 2.35 18.42 -2.98
C VAL A 280 3.61 17.91 -2.25
N LEU A 281 4.12 16.75 -2.66
CA LEU A 281 5.27 16.12 -1.99
C LEU A 281 6.55 16.93 -2.08
N THR A 282 6.74 17.74 -3.12
CA THR A 282 7.93 18.59 -3.23
C THR A 282 8.00 19.60 -2.08
N TYR A 283 6.85 20.06 -1.56
CA TYR A 283 6.80 21.00 -0.43
C TYR A 283 6.70 20.30 0.93
N THR A 284 6.07 19.12 1.01
CA THR A 284 5.77 18.46 2.29
C THR A 284 6.68 17.28 2.63
N ALA A 285 7.23 16.59 1.62
CA ALA A 285 8.08 15.42 1.78
C ALA A 285 9.05 15.28 0.59
N PRO A 286 10.01 16.22 0.41
CA PRO A 286 10.83 16.30 -0.79
C PRO A 286 11.62 15.02 -1.07
N HIS A 287 12.03 14.29 -0.04
CA HIS A 287 12.70 12.98 -0.20
C HIS A 287 11.83 11.97 -0.98
N ALA A 288 10.51 11.94 -0.75
CA ALA A 288 9.59 11.05 -1.44
C ALA A 288 9.40 11.48 -2.91
N ALA A 289 9.37 12.79 -3.16
CA ALA A 289 9.33 13.32 -4.52
C ALA A 289 10.61 12.96 -5.32
N ALA A 290 11.78 13.11 -4.69
CA ALA A 290 13.06 12.74 -5.27
C ALA A 290 13.12 11.24 -5.61
N ASP A 291 12.60 10.38 -4.74
CA ASP A 291 12.56 8.94 -4.97
C ASP A 291 11.63 8.55 -6.14
N ALA A 292 10.47 9.19 -6.27
CA ALA A 292 9.58 8.99 -7.42
C ALA A 292 10.24 9.44 -8.74
N LEU A 293 10.94 10.57 -8.74
CA LEU A 293 11.69 11.07 -9.89
C LEU A 293 12.87 10.15 -10.26
N ARG A 294 13.60 9.61 -9.26
CA ARG A 294 14.64 8.59 -9.48
C ARG A 294 14.07 7.32 -10.07
N TRP A 295 12.88 6.89 -9.62
CA TRP A 295 12.19 5.77 -10.25
C TRP A 295 11.87 6.07 -11.71
N ARG A 296 11.33 7.25 -12.02
CA ARG A 296 11.03 7.65 -13.40
C ARG A 296 12.28 7.65 -14.28
N ALA A 297 13.39 8.20 -13.79
CA ALA A 297 14.66 8.14 -14.48
C ALA A 297 15.16 6.70 -14.68
N SER A 298 14.92 5.78 -13.74
CA SER A 298 15.33 4.38 -13.87
C SER A 298 14.62 3.63 -15.00
N THR A 299 13.50 4.16 -15.52
CA THR A 299 12.78 3.60 -16.67
C THR A 299 13.14 4.27 -18.00
N LEU A 300 14.14 5.17 -18.03
CA LEU A 300 14.47 5.96 -19.21
C LEU A 300 14.83 5.10 -20.43
N ASP A 301 15.57 4.01 -20.24
CA ASP A 301 15.97 3.15 -21.36
C ASP A 301 14.76 2.44 -22.01
N LEU A 302 13.75 2.08 -21.21
CA LEU A 302 12.48 1.55 -21.72
C LEU A 302 11.68 2.61 -22.47
N ALA A 303 11.74 3.88 -22.03
CA ALA A 303 11.12 4.98 -22.74
C ALA A 303 11.83 5.30 -24.07
N ARG A 304 13.16 5.11 -24.15
CA ARG A 304 13.93 5.21 -25.41
C ARG A 304 13.58 4.09 -26.38
N GLU A 305 13.49 2.85 -25.89
CA GLU A 305 13.03 1.70 -26.67
C GLU A 305 11.66 1.99 -27.29
N ARG A 306 10.73 2.49 -26.47
CA ARG A 306 9.40 2.89 -26.91
C ARG A 306 9.41 4.01 -27.95
N ALA A 307 10.27 5.02 -27.81
CA ALA A 307 10.40 6.06 -28.83
C ALA A 307 10.80 5.44 -30.17
N GLY A 308 11.73 4.48 -30.16
CA GLY A 308 12.12 3.72 -31.35
C GLY A 308 10.98 2.88 -31.95
N GLU A 309 10.13 2.25 -31.14
CA GLU A 309 8.93 1.54 -31.61
C GLU A 309 7.95 2.46 -32.35
N LEU A 310 7.92 3.74 -31.99
CA LEU A 310 7.05 4.76 -32.54
C LEU A 310 7.71 5.57 -33.67
N ASP A 311 8.92 5.20 -34.10
CA ASP A 311 9.73 5.91 -35.08
C ASP A 311 10.04 7.36 -34.69
N LEU A 312 10.29 7.57 -33.39
CA LEU A 312 10.61 8.87 -32.79
C LEU A 312 12.01 8.85 -32.16
N ALA A 313 12.58 10.04 -31.96
CA ALA A 313 13.83 10.21 -31.23
C ALA A 313 13.57 10.45 -29.73
N GLY A 314 14.63 10.40 -28.92
CA GLY A 314 14.55 10.74 -27.50
C GLY A 314 13.92 9.64 -26.66
N ALA A 315 13.08 10.02 -25.70
CA ALA A 315 12.39 9.10 -24.80
C ALA A 315 10.89 9.38 -24.77
N ALA A 316 10.08 8.36 -25.07
CA ALA A 316 8.62 8.38 -24.99
C ALA A 316 8.18 7.67 -23.72
N PHE A 317 7.94 8.40 -22.63
CA PHE A 317 7.44 7.78 -21.40
C PHE A 317 6.02 7.19 -21.58
N PRO A 318 5.70 6.05 -20.94
CA PRO A 318 4.41 5.36 -21.05
C PRO A 318 3.27 6.15 -20.40
N TRP A 319 2.11 6.23 -21.06
CA TRP A 319 0.89 6.83 -20.49
C TRP A 319 0.49 6.15 -19.18
N ARG A 320 0.56 4.82 -19.14
CA ARG A 320 0.39 4.05 -17.90
C ARG A 320 1.39 2.90 -17.82
N THR A 321 2.00 2.69 -16.66
CA THR A 321 3.03 1.65 -16.50
C THR A 321 3.15 1.10 -15.08
N ILE A 322 3.76 -0.09 -14.95
CA ILE A 322 4.25 -0.65 -13.69
C ILE A 322 5.78 -0.62 -13.65
N ARG A 323 6.44 -1.14 -14.70
CA ARG A 323 7.90 -1.36 -14.75
C ARG A 323 8.64 -0.34 -15.64
N GLY A 324 7.93 0.39 -16.50
CA GLY A 324 8.49 1.33 -17.47
C GLY A 324 8.00 1.10 -18.90
N GLN A 325 7.52 -0.10 -19.23
CA GLN A 325 6.86 -0.38 -20.52
C GLN A 325 5.44 0.21 -20.56
N GLU A 326 4.97 0.61 -21.75
CA GLU A 326 3.57 0.98 -21.95
C GLU A 326 2.65 -0.21 -21.65
N CYS A 327 1.62 0.04 -20.84
CA CYS A 327 0.64 -0.96 -20.43
C CYS A 327 -0.78 -0.56 -20.86
N SER A 328 -0.97 0.55 -21.58
CA SER A 328 -2.26 1.02 -22.09
C SER A 328 -2.75 0.16 -23.25
N ALA A 329 -3.90 -0.50 -23.04
CA ALA A 329 -4.70 -1.07 -24.13
C ALA A 329 -5.53 0.00 -24.86
N TYR A 330 -5.59 1.23 -24.32
CA TYR A 330 -6.31 2.35 -24.90
C TYR A 330 -5.34 3.20 -25.72
N TRP A 331 -5.26 2.90 -27.02
CA TRP A 331 -4.35 3.55 -27.97
C TRP A 331 -4.50 5.09 -28.03
N PRO A 332 -5.71 5.70 -27.95
CA PRO A 332 -5.83 7.16 -28.07
C PRO A 332 -5.16 7.91 -26.92
N ALA A 333 -4.92 7.28 -25.77
CA ALA A 333 -4.05 7.85 -24.75
C ALA A 333 -2.62 7.34 -24.90
N GLY A 334 -2.44 6.02 -25.07
CA GLY A 334 -1.13 5.39 -25.15
C GLY A 334 -0.21 6.04 -26.17
N THR A 335 -0.69 6.33 -27.38
CA THR A 335 0.16 6.80 -28.49
C THR A 335 -0.07 8.27 -28.88
N ALA A 336 -0.87 9.02 -28.13
CA ALA A 336 -1.18 10.42 -28.45
C ALA A 336 -1.13 11.37 -27.24
N ALA A 337 -1.16 10.87 -26.00
CA ALA A 337 -1.03 11.68 -24.79
C ALA A 337 0.45 11.94 -24.45
N TRP A 338 1.12 12.71 -25.29
CA TRP A 338 2.56 12.99 -25.18
C TRP A 338 2.92 13.92 -24.02
N HIS A 339 1.94 14.65 -23.48
CA HIS A 339 2.11 15.66 -22.43
C HIS A 339 2.76 15.10 -21.16
N ILE A 340 2.64 13.79 -20.89
CA ILE A 340 3.34 13.14 -19.77
C ILE A 340 4.85 13.43 -19.75
N ASN A 341 5.49 13.57 -20.92
CA ASN A 341 6.92 13.91 -20.99
C ASN A 341 7.17 15.34 -20.50
N ALA A 342 6.24 16.27 -20.76
CA ALA A 342 6.29 17.63 -20.24
C ALA A 342 5.98 17.67 -18.73
N ASP A 343 5.03 16.86 -18.25
CA ASP A 343 4.72 16.74 -16.83
C ASP A 343 5.94 16.24 -16.03
N ILE A 344 6.65 15.24 -16.56
CA ILE A 344 7.90 14.74 -15.99
C ILE A 344 8.97 15.82 -15.97
N ALA A 345 9.18 16.52 -17.09
CA ALA A 345 10.17 17.59 -17.17
C ALA A 345 9.86 18.72 -16.16
N MET A 346 8.59 19.12 -16.05
CA MET A 346 8.12 20.12 -15.10
C MET A 346 8.31 19.66 -13.65
N ALA A 347 8.13 18.37 -13.36
CA ALA A 347 8.34 17.85 -12.01
C ALA A 347 9.82 17.87 -11.59
N PHE A 348 10.76 17.55 -12.50
CA PHE A 348 12.20 17.74 -12.24
C PHE A 348 12.54 19.21 -11.98
N GLU A 349 12.04 20.12 -12.81
CA GLU A 349 12.30 21.54 -12.66
C GLU A 349 11.70 22.10 -11.36
N ARG A 350 10.46 21.73 -11.04
CA ARG A 350 9.81 22.12 -9.78
C ARG A 350 10.63 21.63 -8.57
N TYR A 351 11.06 20.37 -8.59
CA TYR A 351 11.88 19.83 -7.51
C TYR A 351 13.17 20.65 -7.33
N ARG A 352 13.89 20.91 -8.42
CA ARG A 352 15.12 21.70 -8.43
C ARG A 352 14.91 23.11 -7.88
N VAL A 353 13.88 23.82 -8.36
CA VAL A 353 13.58 25.20 -7.97
C VAL A 353 13.16 25.29 -6.50
N VAL A 354 12.32 24.36 -6.02
CA VAL A 354 11.78 24.41 -4.65
C VAL A 354 12.81 23.98 -3.62
N THR A 355 13.58 22.94 -3.90
CA THR A 355 14.51 22.36 -2.91
C THR A 355 15.92 22.94 -3.00
N GLY A 356 16.32 23.50 -4.15
CA GLY A 356 17.71 23.85 -4.44
C GLY A 356 18.65 22.64 -4.52
N ASP A 357 18.10 21.42 -4.52
CA ASP A 357 18.87 20.18 -4.61
C ASP A 357 19.24 19.88 -6.06
N GLU A 358 20.49 20.21 -6.42
CA GLU A 358 21.06 19.94 -7.74
C GLU A 358 21.50 18.47 -7.92
N SER A 359 21.53 17.66 -6.85
CA SER A 359 21.99 16.26 -6.95
C SER A 359 21.09 15.43 -7.85
N LEU A 360 19.78 15.67 -7.82
CA LEU A 360 18.83 14.93 -8.64
C LEU A 360 19.02 15.25 -10.14
N GLU A 361 19.30 16.52 -10.46
CA GLU A 361 19.61 16.94 -11.82
C GLU A 361 20.92 16.31 -12.32
N ALA A 362 21.97 16.38 -11.51
CA ALA A 362 23.28 15.82 -11.83
C ALA A 362 23.26 14.28 -11.96
N ASP A 363 22.54 13.59 -11.07
CA ASP A 363 22.45 12.13 -11.04
C ASP A 363 21.67 11.59 -12.24
N CYS A 364 20.53 12.19 -12.57
CA CYS A 364 19.64 11.63 -13.59
C CYS A 364 18.73 12.62 -14.32
N GLY A 365 18.40 13.77 -13.71
CA GLY A 365 17.44 14.73 -14.27
C GLY A 365 17.88 15.32 -15.62
N LEU A 366 19.15 15.73 -15.77
CA LEU A 366 19.64 16.31 -17.02
C LEU A 366 19.44 15.35 -18.21
N THR A 367 19.72 14.06 -18.02
CA THR A 367 19.56 13.06 -19.08
C THR A 367 18.07 12.91 -19.45
N VAL A 368 17.18 12.87 -18.47
CA VAL A 368 15.72 12.81 -18.71
C VAL A 368 15.24 14.05 -19.47
N LEU A 369 15.68 15.25 -19.07
CA LEU A 369 15.29 16.51 -19.73
C LEU A 369 15.79 16.58 -21.18
N VAL A 370 17.01 16.13 -21.46
CA VAL A 370 17.54 16.10 -22.83
C VAL A 370 16.78 15.10 -23.71
N GLU A 371 16.48 13.91 -23.21
CA GLU A 371 15.77 12.90 -24.01
C GLU A 371 14.29 13.25 -24.23
N THR A 372 13.64 13.92 -23.27
CA THR A 372 12.29 14.45 -23.45
C THR A 372 12.29 15.61 -24.48
N ALA A 373 13.28 16.49 -24.46
CA ALA A 373 13.44 17.53 -25.48
C ALA A 373 13.64 16.93 -26.89
N ARG A 374 14.45 15.86 -27.02
CA ARG A 374 14.62 15.13 -28.29
C ARG A 374 13.32 14.53 -28.80
N LEU A 375 12.49 13.98 -27.92
CA LEU A 375 11.16 13.51 -28.29
C LEU A 375 10.34 14.63 -28.91
N TRP A 376 10.19 15.76 -28.21
CA TRP A 376 9.41 16.90 -28.71
C TRP A 376 9.89 17.40 -30.07
N MET A 377 11.21 17.50 -30.27
CA MET A 377 11.80 17.89 -31.56
C MET A 377 11.48 16.91 -32.69
N SER A 378 11.40 15.60 -32.39
CA SER A 378 11.08 14.58 -33.40
C SER A 378 9.59 14.44 -33.70
N LEU A 379 8.74 14.80 -32.74
CA LEU A 379 7.30 14.60 -32.82
C LEU A 379 6.59 15.72 -33.60
N GLY A 380 7.01 16.96 -33.40
CA GLY A 380 6.42 18.09 -34.11
C GLY A 380 7.03 18.32 -35.49
N HIS A 381 6.34 19.13 -36.29
CA HIS A 381 6.76 19.44 -37.65
C HIS A 381 6.53 20.92 -37.95
N HIS A 382 7.23 21.44 -38.95
CA HIS A 382 7.00 22.80 -39.43
C HIS A 382 6.05 22.78 -40.63
N ASP A 383 5.10 23.72 -40.66
CA ASP A 383 4.30 23.95 -41.86
C ASP A 383 5.09 24.70 -42.94
N ARG A 384 4.46 24.95 -44.09
CA ARG A 384 5.05 25.70 -45.21
C ARG A 384 5.38 27.17 -44.88
N HIS A 385 4.88 27.69 -43.76
CA HIS A 385 5.13 29.06 -43.28
C HIS A 385 6.21 29.09 -42.19
N GLY A 386 6.78 27.94 -41.82
CA GLY A 386 7.81 27.82 -40.79
C GLY A 386 7.25 27.85 -39.36
N VAL A 387 5.94 27.65 -39.18
CA VAL A 387 5.34 27.54 -37.84
C VAL A 387 5.42 26.08 -37.39
N TRP A 388 5.89 25.85 -36.16
CA TRP A 388 5.98 24.52 -35.57
C TRP A 388 4.61 24.09 -35.02
N HIS A 389 4.18 22.88 -35.37
CA HIS A 389 2.89 22.29 -35.01
C HIS A 389 3.07 20.93 -34.36
N LEU A 390 2.09 20.60 -33.52
CA LEU A 390 1.95 19.31 -32.87
C LEU A 390 0.50 18.83 -33.07
N ASP A 391 0.31 17.93 -34.04
CA ASP A 391 -1.01 17.44 -34.44
C ASP A 391 -1.26 16.01 -33.94
N GLY A 392 -2.53 15.58 -33.94
CA GLY A 392 -2.90 14.20 -33.64
C GLY A 392 -2.67 13.80 -32.17
N VAL A 393 -2.74 14.78 -31.27
CA VAL A 393 -2.48 14.58 -29.84
C VAL A 393 -3.76 14.49 -29.01
N THR A 394 -3.63 13.85 -27.85
CA THR A 394 -4.61 13.84 -26.77
C THR A 394 -4.06 14.68 -25.63
N GLY A 395 -4.86 15.60 -25.11
CA GLY A 395 -4.50 16.50 -24.01
C GLY A 395 -5.03 16.08 -22.65
#